data_AF-A0A9Q8PM60-F1
#
_entry.id   AF-A0A9Q8PM60-F1
#
_cell.length_a   1.000
_cell.length_b   1.000
_cell.length_c   1.000
_cell.angle_alpha   90.00
_cell.angle_beta   90.00
_cell.angle_gamma   90.00
#
_symmetry.space_group_name_H-M   'P 1'
#
loop_
_entity.id
_entity.type
_entity.pdbx_description
1 polymer ?
#
loop_
_entity_poly.entity_id
_entity_poly.type
_entity_poly.pdbx_seq_one_letter_code
_entity_poly.pdbx_strand_id
1 'polypeptide(L)'
;MVLGLLTAIVACPAIVGTTEAVRHGQRENNREEHRGRRHNLVVTLLNRSEYSQRFDGAYIFLKNNKLWIDTSGVSRREGLHPVTSYFLAYPNMEAVWQEQGFRRGEGMVTTISVEPPFLNWVYVDNKTHEVKYGVRTDTVGQLVGPWDVTKTDRRLSFQGWEGFVAVEENEGDSMWALYFDVEDDGLRDNGRVGDQGKRMLALEIWRREPRVGYDAAVEERQDRIQARAEHDGESSVSTTVS
;
A
#
# COMPACT_ATOMS: atom_id res chain seq x y z
N MET A 1 21.52 72.37 -2.08
CA MET A 1 22.37 71.58 -2.98
C MET A 1 23.24 70.71 -2.08
N VAL A 2 23.15 69.39 -1.95
CA VAL A 2 22.68 68.28 -2.80
C VAL A 2 22.08 67.24 -1.85
N LEU A 3 20.91 66.69 -2.17
CA LEU A 3 20.17 65.72 -1.34
C LEU A 3 20.08 64.38 -2.08
N GLY A 4 20.43 63.28 -1.41
CA GLY A 4 19.80 61.98 -1.63
C GLY A 4 20.46 60.98 -2.59
N LEU A 5 21.68 60.52 -2.28
CA LEU A 5 22.11 59.17 -2.64
C LEU A 5 21.87 58.29 -1.40
N LEU A 6 20.85 57.42 -1.41
CA LEU A 6 20.68 56.18 -0.62
C LEU A 6 19.19 55.83 -0.41
N THR A 7 18.62 55.04 -1.32
CA THR A 7 17.57 54.04 -1.03
C THR A 7 17.67 52.97 -2.12
N ALA A 8 18.63 52.05 -2.00
CA ALA A 8 18.43 50.73 -1.40
C ALA A 8 17.36 49.92 -2.14
N ILE A 9 17.85 48.99 -2.96
CA ILE A 9 17.13 47.93 -3.67
C ILE A 9 16.21 47.21 -2.67
N VAL A 10 14.90 47.37 -2.83
CA VAL A 10 13.92 46.51 -2.17
C VAL A 10 13.90 45.19 -2.95
N ALA A 11 14.84 44.29 -2.61
CA ALA A 11 14.82 42.91 -3.07
C ALA A 11 13.75 42.15 -2.26
N CYS A 12 12.76 41.61 -2.97
CA CYS A 12 11.60 40.90 -2.43
C CYS A 12 11.95 39.79 -1.41
N PRO A 13 11.38 39.81 -0.18
CA PRO A 13 11.42 38.66 0.72
C PRO A 13 10.43 37.53 0.39
N ALA A 14 9.91 37.42 -0.84
CA ALA A 14 8.76 36.57 -1.16
C ALA A 14 9.10 35.17 -1.74
N ILE A 15 10.36 34.84 -1.97
CA ILE A 15 10.74 33.63 -2.73
C ILE A 15 10.91 32.37 -1.85
N VAL A 16 11.05 32.52 -0.53
CA VAL A 16 11.35 31.37 0.35
C VAL A 16 10.09 30.53 0.64
N GLY A 17 8.92 31.17 0.81
CA GLY A 17 7.67 30.46 1.13
C GLY A 17 7.09 29.59 0.02
N THR A 18 7.42 29.87 -1.25
CA THR A 18 6.90 29.11 -2.40
C THR A 18 7.61 27.77 -2.59
N THR A 19 8.91 27.67 -2.27
CA THR A 19 9.68 26.44 -2.50
C THR A 19 9.27 25.30 -1.57
N GLU A 20 8.96 25.59 -0.30
CA GLU A 20 8.48 24.59 0.64
C GLU A 20 7.03 24.19 0.36
N ALA A 21 6.17 25.14 -0.04
CA ALA A 21 4.80 24.85 -0.47
C ALA A 21 4.77 23.98 -1.74
N VAL A 22 5.64 24.25 -2.71
CA VAL A 22 5.78 23.43 -3.93
C VAL A 22 6.33 22.05 -3.60
N ARG A 23 7.35 21.94 -2.73
CA ARG A 23 7.85 20.64 -2.27
C ARG A 23 6.79 19.85 -1.50
N HIS A 24 5.98 20.53 -0.70
CA HIS A 24 4.85 19.93 0.00
C HIS A 24 3.80 19.42 -1.01
N GLY A 25 3.41 20.24 -1.98
CA GLY A 25 2.48 19.87 -3.05
C GLY A 25 2.99 18.71 -3.92
N GLN A 26 4.27 18.72 -4.31
CA GLN A 26 4.89 17.61 -5.04
C GLN A 26 4.91 16.32 -4.21
N ARG A 27 5.21 16.42 -2.92
CA ARG A 27 5.23 15.26 -2.02
C ARG A 27 3.83 14.68 -1.81
N GLU A 28 2.82 15.53 -1.73
CA GLU A 28 1.41 15.15 -1.63
C GLU A 28 0.93 14.46 -2.91
N ASN A 29 1.19 15.07 -4.07
CA ASN A 29 0.85 14.50 -5.37
C ASN A 29 1.53 13.14 -5.60
N ASN A 30 2.82 13.03 -5.30
CA ASN A 30 3.55 11.76 -5.41
C ASN A 30 2.99 10.68 -4.46
N ARG A 31 2.50 11.09 -3.27
CA ARG A 31 1.86 10.16 -2.34
C ARG A 31 0.54 9.67 -2.92
N GLU A 32 -0.31 10.55 -3.42
CA GLU A 32 -1.59 10.18 -4.02
C GLU A 32 -1.41 9.23 -5.20
N GLU A 33 -0.48 9.54 -6.11
CA GLU A 33 -0.12 8.67 -7.23
C GLU A 33 0.36 7.29 -6.75
N HIS A 34 1.26 7.27 -5.76
CA HIS A 34 1.80 6.03 -5.20
C HIS A 34 0.73 5.18 -4.50
N ARG A 35 -0.32 5.80 -3.96
CA ARG A 35 -1.41 5.14 -3.22
C ARG A 35 -2.50 4.59 -4.13
N GLY A 36 -2.76 5.26 -5.26
CA GLY A 36 -3.62 4.74 -6.32
C GLY A 36 -3.00 3.63 -7.18
N ARG A 37 -1.68 3.42 -7.08
CA ARG A 37 -0.96 2.43 -7.90
C ARG A 37 -1.17 1.00 -7.39
N ARG A 38 -1.74 0.17 -8.27
CA ARG A 38 -1.93 -1.27 -8.04
C ARG A 38 -0.60 -1.98 -7.86
N HIS A 39 -0.54 -2.88 -6.89
CA HIS A 39 0.65 -3.65 -6.58
C HIS A 39 0.28 -5.03 -6.08
N ASN A 40 1.18 -5.99 -6.28
CA ASN A 40 1.07 -7.29 -5.62
C ASN A 40 1.75 -7.24 -4.25
N LEU A 41 1.46 -8.25 -3.44
CA LEU A 41 2.15 -8.47 -2.17
C LEU A 41 3.00 -9.75 -2.27
N VAL A 42 4.22 -9.64 -1.76
CA VAL A 42 5.12 -10.78 -1.56
C VAL A 42 5.64 -10.79 -0.13
N VAL A 43 6.10 -11.93 0.36
CA VAL A 43 6.53 -12.08 1.75
C VAL A 43 8.00 -12.46 1.85
N THR A 44 8.58 -12.22 3.03
CA THR A 44 9.85 -12.79 3.50
C THR A 44 9.67 -13.15 4.97
N LEU A 45 10.42 -14.14 5.47
CA LEU A 45 10.38 -14.44 6.90
C LEU A 45 11.16 -13.39 7.68
N LEU A 46 10.61 -12.95 8.81
CA LEU A 46 11.30 -12.05 9.73
C LEU A 46 12.54 -12.72 10.33
N ASN A 47 12.40 -13.98 10.74
CA ASN A 47 13.48 -14.81 11.26
C ASN A 47 13.81 -15.92 10.27
N ARG A 48 15.11 -16.12 9.99
CA ARG A 48 15.55 -17.20 9.09
C ARG A 48 15.25 -18.56 9.71
N SER A 49 14.76 -19.48 8.88
CA SER A 49 14.48 -20.86 9.25
C SER A 49 14.64 -21.77 8.03
N GLU A 50 14.39 -23.07 8.19
CA GLU A 50 14.34 -24.03 7.09
C GLU A 50 13.29 -23.66 6.01
N TYR A 51 12.29 -22.85 6.38
CA TYR A 51 11.24 -22.39 5.46
C TYR A 51 11.63 -21.16 4.64
N SER A 52 12.72 -20.46 4.97
CA SER A 52 13.05 -19.16 4.34
C SER A 52 13.08 -19.23 2.80
N GLN A 53 13.69 -20.27 2.23
CA GLN A 53 13.77 -20.42 0.76
C GLN A 53 12.39 -20.52 0.09
N ARG A 54 11.40 -21.08 0.79
CA ARG A 54 10.03 -21.24 0.28
C ARG A 54 9.20 -19.97 0.38
N PHE A 55 9.51 -19.12 1.36
CA PHE A 55 8.77 -17.89 1.64
C PHE A 55 9.36 -16.68 0.94
N ASP A 56 10.67 -16.63 0.72
CA ASP A 56 11.35 -15.45 0.16
C ASP A 56 10.82 -15.12 -1.24
N GLY A 57 10.04 -14.03 -1.34
CA GLY A 57 9.41 -13.59 -2.57
C GLY A 57 8.14 -14.35 -2.96
N ALA A 58 7.61 -15.21 -2.08
CA ALA A 58 6.35 -15.91 -2.26
C ALA A 58 5.19 -14.90 -2.36
N TYR A 59 4.24 -15.17 -3.27
CA TYR A 59 3.11 -14.28 -3.54
C TYR A 59 1.93 -14.58 -2.63
N ILE A 60 1.12 -13.56 -2.37
CA ILE A 60 -0.16 -13.70 -1.67
C ILE A 60 -1.31 -13.78 -2.69
N PHE A 61 -2.23 -14.70 -2.47
CA PHE A 61 -3.40 -15.00 -3.29
C PHE A 61 -4.70 -14.91 -2.48
N LEU A 62 -5.79 -14.66 -3.19
CA LEU A 62 -7.13 -14.62 -2.64
C LEU A 62 -7.79 -16.01 -2.77
N LYS A 63 -8.28 -16.55 -1.66
CA LYS A 63 -9.04 -17.80 -1.64
C LYS A 63 -9.97 -17.83 -0.43
N ASN A 64 -11.24 -18.18 -0.64
CA ASN A 64 -12.23 -18.36 0.42
C ASN A 64 -12.33 -17.16 1.39
N ASN A 65 -12.36 -15.93 0.86
CA ASN A 65 -12.42 -14.68 1.64
C ASN A 65 -11.22 -14.44 2.57
N LYS A 66 -10.11 -15.17 2.39
CA LYS A 66 -8.84 -15.02 3.12
C LYS A 66 -7.68 -14.75 2.17
N LEU A 67 -6.62 -14.17 2.71
CA LEU A 67 -5.34 -14.01 2.04
C LEU A 67 -4.44 -15.22 2.37
N TRP A 68 -3.85 -15.81 1.35
CA TRP A 68 -3.02 -17.01 1.46
C TRP A 68 -1.66 -16.81 0.79
N ILE A 69 -0.60 -17.26 1.42
CA ILE A 69 0.76 -17.24 0.90
C ILE A 69 1.01 -18.54 0.16
N ASP A 70 1.35 -18.44 -1.13
CA ASP A 70 1.69 -19.59 -1.95
C ASP A 70 3.21 -19.82 -1.93
N THR A 71 3.62 -20.89 -1.25
CA THR A 71 5.03 -21.31 -1.18
C THR A 71 5.44 -22.30 -2.29
N SER A 72 4.50 -22.77 -3.11
CA SER A 72 4.76 -23.69 -4.24
C SER A 72 4.98 -22.95 -5.56
N GLY A 73 4.39 -21.76 -5.70
CA GLY A 73 4.37 -21.00 -6.95
C GLY A 73 3.41 -21.55 -8.02
N VAL A 74 2.55 -22.51 -7.68
CA VAL A 74 1.59 -23.11 -8.62
C VAL A 74 0.25 -22.39 -8.67
N SER A 75 -0.11 -21.62 -7.63
CA SER A 75 -1.46 -21.02 -7.48
C SER A 75 -1.85 -20.14 -8.67
N ARG A 76 -0.90 -19.38 -9.22
CA ARG A 76 -1.15 -18.56 -10.42
C ARG A 76 -1.50 -19.41 -11.64
N ARG A 77 -0.89 -20.59 -11.79
CA ARG A 77 -1.16 -21.50 -12.92
C ARG A 77 -2.50 -22.21 -12.74
N GLU A 78 -2.93 -22.40 -11.50
CA GLU A 78 -4.24 -22.94 -11.13
C GLU A 78 -5.36 -21.90 -11.22
N GLY A 79 -5.04 -20.65 -11.62
CA GLY A 79 -6.04 -19.60 -11.82
C GLY A 79 -6.46 -18.88 -10.54
N LEU A 80 -5.76 -19.07 -9.42
CA LEU A 80 -6.02 -18.26 -8.22
C LEU A 80 -5.64 -16.81 -8.48
N HIS A 81 -6.50 -15.89 -8.02
CA HIS A 81 -6.28 -14.47 -8.21
C HIS A 81 -5.22 -13.95 -7.23
N PRO A 82 -4.08 -13.41 -7.71
CA PRO A 82 -3.09 -12.80 -6.82
C PRO A 82 -3.68 -11.54 -6.18
N VAL A 83 -3.29 -11.28 -4.92
CA VAL A 83 -3.61 -9.99 -4.30
C VAL A 83 -3.05 -8.89 -5.19
N THR A 84 -3.94 -8.02 -5.66
CA THR A 84 -3.60 -6.86 -6.46
C THR A 84 -4.23 -5.66 -5.78
N SER A 85 -3.48 -5.10 -4.84
CA SER A 85 -3.95 -4.12 -3.88
C SER A 85 -3.53 -2.69 -4.19
N TYR A 86 -4.27 -1.74 -3.63
CA TYR A 86 -3.95 -0.32 -3.56
C TYR A 86 -4.73 0.32 -2.42
N PHE A 87 -4.44 1.56 -2.08
CA PHE A 87 -5.03 2.22 -0.92
C PHE A 87 -6.11 3.21 -1.33
N LEU A 88 -7.18 3.28 -0.54
CA LEU A 88 -8.31 4.17 -0.73
C LEU A 88 -8.78 4.71 0.62
N ALA A 89 -9.30 5.94 0.62
CA ALA A 89 -9.97 6.49 1.78
C ALA A 89 -11.14 5.58 2.20
N TYR A 90 -11.17 5.22 3.48
CA TYR A 90 -12.24 4.39 4.02
C TYR A 90 -13.32 5.28 4.66
N PRO A 91 -14.61 5.08 4.31
CA PRO A 91 -15.67 5.95 4.81
C PRO A 91 -15.75 6.01 6.33
N ASN A 92 -15.81 7.22 6.88
CA ASN A 92 -16.00 7.53 8.31
C ASN A 92 -14.89 7.02 9.26
N MET A 93 -13.69 6.69 8.76
CA MET A 93 -12.57 6.27 9.61
C MET A 93 -11.48 7.33 9.76
N GLU A 94 -11.49 8.39 8.96
CA GLU A 94 -10.45 9.41 8.99
C GLU A 94 -10.31 10.08 10.37
N ALA A 95 -11.42 10.57 10.93
CA ALA A 95 -11.42 11.19 12.26
C ALA A 95 -10.99 10.19 13.35
N VAL A 96 -11.47 8.93 13.27
CA VAL A 96 -11.10 7.86 14.22
C VAL A 96 -9.60 7.62 14.21
N TRP A 97 -8.98 7.54 13.03
CA TRP A 97 -7.55 7.34 12.92
C TRP A 97 -6.75 8.58 13.36
N GLN A 98 -7.24 9.78 13.12
CA GLN A 98 -6.62 11.01 13.64
C GLN A 98 -6.62 11.04 15.18
N GLU A 99 -7.73 10.67 15.82
CA GLU A 99 -7.82 10.55 17.29
C GLU A 99 -6.86 9.49 17.84
N GLN A 100 -6.62 8.41 17.09
CA GLN A 100 -5.62 7.38 17.40
C GLN A 100 -4.17 7.82 17.12
N GLY A 101 -3.94 9.05 16.65
CA GLY A 101 -2.62 9.63 16.42
C GLY A 101 -2.08 9.47 14.99
N PHE A 102 -2.85 8.89 14.07
CA PHE A 102 -2.46 8.78 12.67
C PHE A 102 -2.78 10.08 11.92
N ARG A 103 -1.76 10.73 11.34
CA ARG A 103 -1.95 11.98 10.58
C ARG A 103 -2.87 11.81 9.37
N ARG A 104 -2.76 10.67 8.70
CA ARG A 104 -3.59 10.24 7.55
C ARG A 104 -3.71 8.72 7.64
N GLY A 105 -4.90 8.20 7.38
CA GLY A 105 -5.17 6.77 7.37
C GLY A 105 -6.03 6.41 6.18
N GLU A 106 -5.82 5.20 5.64
CA GLU A 106 -6.61 4.67 4.54
C GLU A 106 -6.87 3.19 4.72
N GLY A 107 -7.89 2.70 4.02
CA GLY A 107 -8.12 1.28 3.85
C GLY A 107 -7.29 0.74 2.70
N MET A 108 -7.10 -0.58 2.67
CA MET A 108 -6.55 -1.28 1.53
C MET A 108 -7.67 -2.02 0.80
N VAL A 109 -7.68 -1.95 -0.52
CA VAL A 109 -8.56 -2.74 -1.37
C VAL A 109 -7.74 -3.71 -2.20
N THR A 110 -8.36 -4.79 -2.67
CA THR A 110 -7.80 -5.70 -3.66
C THR A 110 -8.82 -5.98 -4.75
N THR A 111 -8.35 -6.16 -5.97
CA THR A 111 -9.19 -6.71 -7.04
C THR A 111 -9.49 -8.18 -6.77
N ILE A 112 -10.67 -8.66 -7.16
CA ILE A 112 -11.07 -10.09 -7.10
C ILE A 112 -11.25 -10.74 -8.47
N SER A 113 -11.22 -9.92 -9.53
CA SER A 113 -11.31 -10.32 -10.93
C SER A 113 -10.42 -9.40 -11.75
N VAL A 114 -9.94 -9.90 -12.90
CA VAL A 114 -9.14 -9.09 -13.84
C VAL A 114 -10.05 -8.17 -14.64
N GLU A 115 -11.17 -8.67 -15.16
CA GLU A 115 -12.08 -7.93 -16.03
C GLU A 115 -13.54 -8.43 -15.88
N PRO A 116 -14.47 -7.58 -15.40
CA PRO A 116 -14.24 -6.26 -14.82
C PRO A 116 -13.54 -6.37 -13.44
N PRO A 117 -12.70 -5.38 -13.07
CA PRO A 117 -12.01 -5.39 -11.79
C PRO A 117 -12.97 -5.00 -10.66
N PHE A 118 -13.62 -5.99 -10.05
CA PHE A 118 -14.35 -5.80 -8.80
C PHE A 118 -13.38 -5.63 -7.63
N LEU A 119 -13.76 -4.76 -6.69
CA LEU A 119 -12.93 -4.40 -5.54
C LEU A 119 -13.56 -4.88 -4.24
N ASN A 120 -12.74 -5.53 -3.42
CA ASN A 120 -13.04 -5.84 -2.04
C ASN A 120 -12.08 -5.11 -1.11
N TRP A 121 -12.55 -4.75 0.07
CA TRP A 121 -11.72 -4.23 1.15
C TRP A 121 -10.93 -5.37 1.78
N VAL A 122 -9.68 -5.10 2.14
CA VAL A 122 -8.85 -5.97 2.96
C VAL A 122 -8.93 -5.50 4.40
N TYR A 123 -9.17 -6.43 5.31
CA TYR A 123 -9.37 -6.17 6.74
C TYR A 123 -8.83 -7.32 7.58
N VAL A 124 -8.57 -7.04 8.85
CA VAL A 124 -8.25 -8.06 9.86
C VAL A 124 -9.53 -8.38 10.62
N ASP A 125 -9.88 -9.66 10.70
CA ASP A 125 -11.02 -10.11 11.47
C ASP A 125 -10.76 -9.85 12.96
N ASN A 126 -11.62 -9.11 13.63
CA ASN A 126 -11.44 -8.67 15.02
C ASN A 126 -11.47 -9.83 16.04
N LYS A 127 -11.97 -11.01 15.66
CA LYS A 127 -12.02 -12.17 16.56
C LYS A 127 -10.88 -13.15 16.27
N THR A 128 -10.69 -13.50 15.00
CA THR A 128 -9.75 -14.55 14.60
C THR A 128 -8.37 -14.02 14.20
N HIS A 129 -8.26 -12.72 13.94
CA HIS A 129 -7.06 -12.07 13.42
C HIS A 129 -6.59 -12.58 12.05
N GLU A 130 -7.49 -13.26 11.34
CA GLU A 130 -7.31 -13.60 9.94
C GLU A 130 -7.28 -12.33 9.09
N VAL A 131 -6.36 -12.25 8.13
CA VAL A 131 -6.41 -11.22 7.10
C VAL A 131 -7.35 -11.68 5.99
N LYS A 132 -8.43 -10.92 5.81
CA LYS A 132 -9.57 -11.26 4.96
C LYS A 132 -9.83 -10.20 3.93
N TYR A 133 -10.66 -10.55 2.95
CA TYR A 133 -11.18 -9.61 1.98
C TYR A 133 -12.68 -9.80 1.79
N GLY A 134 -13.40 -8.71 1.58
CA GLY A 134 -14.86 -8.72 1.47
C GLY A 134 -15.43 -7.40 0.99
N VAL A 135 -16.74 -7.38 0.76
CA VAL A 135 -17.46 -6.15 0.43
C VAL A 135 -17.58 -5.26 1.68
N ARG A 136 -18.05 -4.02 1.52
CA ARG A 136 -18.14 -3.05 2.63
C ARG A 136 -19.00 -3.56 3.81
N THR A 137 -20.00 -4.39 3.57
CA THR A 137 -20.82 -4.97 4.65
C THR A 137 -20.06 -5.97 5.51
N ASP A 138 -19.12 -6.71 4.92
CA ASP A 138 -18.34 -7.75 5.62
C ASP A 138 -17.31 -7.15 6.57
N THR A 139 -16.90 -5.91 6.30
CA THR A 139 -15.93 -5.14 7.10
C THR A 139 -16.53 -4.50 8.36
N VAL A 140 -17.85 -4.54 8.53
CA VAL A 140 -18.51 -3.87 9.68
C VAL A 140 -18.10 -4.56 10.98
N GLY A 141 -17.56 -3.78 11.92
CA GLY A 141 -17.05 -4.30 13.21
C GLY A 141 -15.68 -4.98 13.13
N GLN A 142 -15.06 -4.99 11.95
CA GLN A 142 -13.73 -5.53 11.70
C GLN A 142 -12.66 -4.44 11.76
N LEU A 143 -11.39 -4.84 11.80
CA LEU A 143 -10.26 -3.92 11.82
C LEU A 143 -9.84 -3.60 10.38
N VAL A 144 -10.14 -2.38 9.93
CA VAL A 144 -10.02 -2.00 8.50
C VAL A 144 -8.78 -1.17 8.17
N GLY A 145 -7.97 -0.86 9.18
CA GLY A 145 -6.76 -0.07 9.01
C GLY A 145 -6.41 0.77 10.26
N PRO A 146 -5.56 1.79 10.08
CA PRO A 146 -5.07 2.25 8.78
C PRO A 146 -4.04 1.29 8.18
N TRP A 147 -4.11 1.09 6.87
CA TRP A 147 -3.05 0.43 6.11
C TRP A 147 -2.07 1.47 5.57
N ASP A 148 -0.78 1.20 5.71
CA ASP A 148 0.26 2.04 5.11
C ASP A 148 1.48 1.20 4.72
N VAL A 149 2.45 1.83 4.07
CA VAL A 149 3.75 1.24 3.80
C VAL A 149 4.88 2.06 4.39
N THR A 150 5.99 1.39 4.74
CA THR A 150 7.21 2.08 5.14
C THR A 150 7.73 2.97 4.01
N LYS A 151 8.29 4.11 4.37
CA LYS A 151 8.69 5.15 3.40
C LYS A 151 9.80 4.70 2.47
N THR A 152 10.76 3.93 2.99
CA THR A 152 11.96 3.52 2.26
C THR A 152 11.73 2.21 1.55
N ASP A 153 11.38 1.19 2.33
CA ASP A 153 11.39 -0.21 1.89
C ASP A 153 10.05 -0.68 1.33
N ARG A 154 9.00 0.16 1.46
CA ARG A 154 7.64 -0.13 1.00
C ARG A 154 7.08 -1.43 1.59
N ARG A 155 7.51 -1.76 2.81
CA ARG A 155 6.94 -2.86 3.59
C ARG A 155 5.55 -2.48 4.07
N LEU A 156 4.60 -3.40 3.94
CA LEU A 156 3.23 -3.19 4.36
C LEU A 156 3.15 -3.15 5.89
N SER A 157 2.31 -2.27 6.40
CA SER A 157 2.02 -2.09 7.82
C SER A 157 0.52 -1.94 8.04
N PHE A 158 0.07 -2.37 9.21
CA PHE A 158 -1.31 -2.23 9.65
C PHE A 158 -1.30 -1.59 11.03
N GLN A 159 -2.11 -0.54 11.21
CA GLN A 159 -2.13 0.27 12.45
C GLN A 159 -0.73 0.77 12.86
N GLY A 160 0.14 1.04 11.88
CA GLY A 160 1.46 1.63 12.09
C GLY A 160 2.57 0.65 12.44
N TRP A 161 2.34 -0.67 12.39
CA TRP A 161 3.39 -1.66 12.64
C TRP A 161 3.23 -2.93 11.79
N GLU A 162 4.18 -3.86 11.90
CA GLU A 162 4.39 -5.00 10.98
C GLU A 162 4.24 -6.35 11.71
N GLY A 163 3.05 -6.64 12.24
CA GLY A 163 2.71 -7.86 13.00
C GLY A 163 2.22 -9.05 12.17
N PHE A 164 2.70 -9.24 10.94
CA PHE A 164 2.16 -10.28 10.05
C PHE A 164 2.69 -11.68 10.40
N VAL A 165 1.80 -12.68 10.35
CA VAL A 165 2.11 -14.07 10.67
C VAL A 165 1.54 -15.00 9.60
N ALA A 166 2.38 -15.90 9.07
CA ALA A 166 1.93 -17.03 8.27
C ALA A 166 1.53 -18.18 9.20
N VAL A 167 0.36 -18.77 8.96
CA VAL A 167 -0.13 -19.91 9.74
C VAL A 167 -0.41 -21.10 8.84
N GLU A 168 0.14 -22.26 9.21
CA GLU A 168 -0.12 -23.54 8.56
C GLU A 168 -1.41 -24.14 9.12
N GLU A 169 -2.55 -23.83 8.50
CA GLU A 169 -3.85 -24.35 8.95
C GLU A 169 -3.96 -25.86 8.75
N ASN A 170 -3.47 -26.34 7.61
CA ASN A 170 -3.44 -27.75 7.23
C ASN A 170 -1.98 -28.19 7.09
N GLU A 171 -1.56 -29.16 7.91
CA GLU A 171 -0.19 -29.66 7.89
C GLU A 171 0.19 -30.21 6.50
N GLY A 172 1.34 -29.77 5.99
CA GLY A 172 1.86 -30.21 4.70
C GLY A 172 1.30 -29.47 3.48
N ASP A 173 0.38 -28.52 3.68
CA ASP A 173 -0.08 -27.66 2.59
C ASP A 173 1.02 -26.67 2.15
N SER A 174 1.00 -26.34 0.87
CA SER A 174 1.84 -25.29 0.29
C SER A 174 1.28 -23.88 0.50
N MET A 175 0.01 -23.81 0.90
CA MET A 175 -0.71 -22.56 1.16
C MET A 175 -0.78 -22.27 2.66
N TRP A 176 -0.34 -21.08 3.03
CA TRP A 176 -0.33 -20.61 4.42
C TRP A 176 -1.28 -19.45 4.59
N ALA A 177 -2.15 -19.49 5.58
CA ALA A 177 -3.10 -18.41 5.82
C ALA A 177 -2.37 -17.20 6.43
N LEU A 178 -2.72 -16.01 5.97
CA LEU A 178 -2.17 -14.77 6.50
C LEU A 178 -3.00 -14.30 7.70
N TYR A 179 -2.31 -14.04 8.81
CA TYR A 179 -2.85 -13.47 10.04
C TYR A 179 -2.09 -12.18 10.39
N PHE A 180 -2.69 -11.38 11.26
CA PHE A 180 -2.04 -10.21 11.86
C PHE A 180 -2.17 -10.29 13.38
N ASP A 181 -1.06 -10.37 14.09
CA ASP A 181 -1.04 -10.34 15.55
C ASP A 181 -1.38 -8.92 16.00
N VAL A 182 -2.60 -8.67 16.49
CA VAL A 182 -3.05 -7.30 16.80
C VAL A 182 -2.45 -6.81 18.13
N GLU A 183 -2.29 -7.70 19.09
CA GLU A 183 -1.83 -7.42 20.46
C GLU A 183 -0.37 -7.81 20.72
N ASP A 184 0.34 -8.34 19.72
CA ASP A 184 1.73 -8.82 19.84
C ASP A 184 1.88 -9.94 20.90
N ASP A 185 0.87 -10.82 20.99
CA ASP A 185 0.80 -11.91 21.97
C ASP A 185 1.11 -13.29 21.37
N GLY A 186 1.44 -13.34 20.08
CA GLY A 186 1.63 -14.55 19.30
C GLY A 186 0.34 -15.18 18.81
N LEU A 187 -0.71 -14.37 18.55
CA LEU A 187 -2.07 -14.82 18.20
C LEU A 187 -2.66 -15.76 19.26
N ARG A 188 -2.35 -15.47 20.53
CA ARG A 188 -2.81 -16.22 21.69
C ARG A 188 -4.05 -15.55 22.27
N ASP A 189 -4.61 -16.20 23.28
CA ASP A 189 -5.83 -15.82 24.00
C ASP A 189 -7.14 -16.16 23.27
N ASN A 190 -8.15 -16.47 24.09
CA ASN A 190 -9.52 -16.78 23.66
C ASN A 190 -9.65 -17.91 22.63
N GLY A 191 -8.73 -18.87 22.61
CA GLY A 191 -8.79 -20.02 21.69
C GLY A 191 -8.40 -19.67 20.25
N ARG A 192 -7.69 -18.56 20.06
CA ARG A 192 -7.11 -18.16 18.77
C ARG A 192 -6.08 -19.18 18.29
N VAL A 193 -5.61 -19.00 17.07
CA VAL A 193 -4.80 -20.02 16.37
C VAL A 193 -3.48 -20.33 17.07
N GLY A 194 -2.92 -19.39 17.83
CA GLY A 194 -1.72 -19.62 18.65
C GLY A 194 -1.93 -20.61 19.80
N ASP A 195 -3.18 -20.79 20.26
CA ASP A 195 -3.54 -21.76 21.32
C ASP A 195 -3.73 -23.19 20.76
N GLN A 196 -3.76 -23.34 19.43
CA GLN A 196 -4.11 -24.59 18.76
C GLN A 196 -2.90 -25.43 18.35
N GLY A 197 -1.68 -25.02 18.74
CA GLY A 197 -0.45 -25.73 18.40
C GLY A 197 -0.11 -25.71 16.90
N LYS A 198 -0.69 -24.77 16.13
CA LYS A 198 -0.41 -24.59 14.71
C LYS A 198 0.99 -24.01 14.50
N ARG A 199 1.60 -24.36 13.36
CA ARG A 199 2.88 -23.77 12.97
C ARG A 199 2.66 -22.33 12.51
N MET A 200 3.45 -21.42 13.08
CA MET A 200 3.36 -19.99 12.80
C MET A 200 4.74 -19.42 12.52
N LEU A 201 4.84 -18.55 11.52
CA LEU A 201 6.08 -17.89 11.11
C LEU A 201 5.83 -16.39 10.95
N ALA A 202 6.58 -15.56 11.68
CA ALA A 202 6.52 -14.10 11.54
C ALA A 202 7.06 -13.65 10.18
N LEU A 203 6.40 -12.67 9.57
CA LEU A 203 6.65 -12.22 8.20
C LEU A 203 6.91 -10.73 8.11
N GLU A 204 7.68 -10.36 7.11
CA GLU A 204 7.60 -9.04 6.49
C GLU A 204 6.83 -9.16 5.16
N ILE A 205 5.96 -8.20 4.87
CA ILE A 205 5.22 -8.15 3.60
C ILE A 205 5.73 -6.96 2.78
N TRP A 206 6.04 -7.21 1.52
CA TRP A 206 6.64 -6.25 0.60
C TRP A 206 5.71 -5.94 -0.55
N ARG A 207 5.66 -4.66 -0.89
CA ARG A 207 4.99 -4.20 -2.09
C ARG A 207 5.78 -4.56 -3.35
N ARG A 208 5.16 -5.30 -4.26
CA ARG A 208 5.76 -5.66 -5.55
C ARG A 208 4.91 -5.17 -6.71
N GLU A 209 5.37 -4.10 -7.35
CA GLU A 209 4.71 -3.58 -8.55
C GLU A 209 4.72 -4.60 -9.69
N PRO A 210 3.67 -4.67 -10.51
CA PRO A 210 3.67 -5.49 -11.71
C PRO A 210 4.80 -5.04 -12.65
N ARG A 211 5.38 -5.99 -13.38
CA ARG A 211 6.38 -5.66 -14.40
C ARG A 211 5.68 -4.91 -15.53
N VAL A 212 6.22 -3.75 -15.89
CA VAL A 212 5.78 -3.01 -17.07
C VAL A 212 6.41 -3.66 -18.30
N GLY A 213 5.57 -4.07 -19.26
CA GLY A 213 6.01 -4.62 -20.54
C GLY A 213 6.60 -3.54 -21.44
N TYR A 214 7.32 -3.96 -22.49
CA TYR A 214 7.95 -3.02 -23.43
C TYR A 214 6.93 -2.09 -24.09
N ASP A 215 5.83 -2.64 -24.62
CA ASP A 215 4.83 -1.86 -25.36
C ASP A 215 4.16 -0.81 -24.47
N ALA A 216 3.74 -1.20 -23.27
CA ALA A 216 3.20 -0.28 -22.27
C ALA A 216 4.20 0.82 -21.88
N ALA A 217 5.51 0.51 -21.82
CA ALA A 217 6.54 1.50 -21.55
C ALA A 217 6.79 2.46 -22.74
N VAL A 218 6.56 2.01 -23.97
CA VAL A 218 6.63 2.85 -25.17
C VAL A 218 5.43 3.78 -25.24
N GLU A 219 4.23 3.27 -25.01
CA GLU A 219 2.98 4.05 -24.96
C GLU A 219 3.07 5.14 -23.88
N GLU A 220 3.42 4.77 -22.64
CA GLU A 220 3.60 5.74 -21.55
C GLU A 220 4.67 6.81 -21.89
N ARG A 221 5.69 6.46 -22.67
CA ARG A 221 6.69 7.43 -23.14
C ARG A 221 6.10 8.40 -24.16
N GLN A 222 5.28 7.91 -25.09
CA GLN A 222 4.60 8.74 -26.09
C GLN A 222 3.65 9.72 -25.42
N ASP A 223 2.83 9.25 -24.48
CA ASP A 223 1.92 10.09 -23.71
C ASP A 223 2.67 11.21 -22.96
N ARG A 224 3.81 10.88 -22.32
CA ARG A 224 4.66 11.89 -21.65
C ARG A 224 5.24 12.91 -22.63
N ILE A 225 5.59 12.52 -23.84
CA ILE A 225 6.09 13.44 -24.87
C ILE A 225 4.97 14.37 -25.32
N GLN A 226 3.77 13.82 -25.57
CA GLN A 226 2.60 14.59 -25.96
C GLN A 226 2.19 15.59 -24.87
N ALA A 227 2.05 15.15 -23.62
CA ALA A 227 1.69 16.02 -22.50
C ALA A 227 2.70 17.17 -22.29
N ARG A 228 3.99 16.92 -22.52
CA ARG A 228 5.02 17.98 -22.48
C ARG A 228 4.83 18.98 -23.62
N ALA A 229 4.57 18.48 -24.84
CA ALA A 229 4.35 19.36 -25.99
C ALA A 229 3.10 20.25 -25.81
N GLU A 230 2.03 19.71 -25.22
CA GLU A 230 0.82 20.46 -24.88
C GLU A 230 1.11 21.54 -23.82
N HIS A 231 1.78 21.17 -22.72
CA HIS A 231 2.16 22.11 -21.66
C HIS A 231 3.08 23.24 -22.18
N ASP A 232 4.08 22.90 -23.00
CA ASP A 232 5.00 23.87 -23.59
C ASP A 232 4.26 24.79 -24.59
N GLY A 233 3.31 24.24 -25.35
CA GLY A 233 2.40 25.00 -26.22
C GLY A 233 1.58 26.03 -25.45
N GLU A 234 0.92 25.64 -24.36
CA GLU A 234 0.11 26.54 -23.53
C GLU A 234 0.94 27.65 -22.86
N SER A 235 2.14 27.31 -22.38
CA SER A 235 3.05 28.29 -21.77
C SER A 235 3.56 29.35 -22.76
N SER A 236 3.75 28.96 -24.04
CA SER A 236 4.17 29.87 -25.11
C SER A 236 3.05 30.84 -25.52
N VAL A 237 1.79 30.37 -25.53
CA VAL A 237 0.61 31.21 -25.81
C VAL A 237 0.37 32.21 -24.68
N SER A 238 0.54 31.80 -23.42
CA SER A 238 0.39 32.69 -22.26
C SER A 238 1.44 33.82 -22.21
N THR A 239 2.65 33.60 -22.74
CA THR A 239 3.74 34.60 -22.72
C THR A 239 3.59 35.65 -23.82
N THR A 240 2.82 35.36 -24.89
CA THR A 240 2.66 36.25 -26.04
C THR A 240 1.52 37.27 -25.88
N VAL A 241 0.69 37.13 -24.85
CA VAL A 241 -0.52 37.96 -24.60
C VAL A 241 -0.29 39.01 -23.49
N SER A 242 0.96 39.23 -23.06
CA SER A 242 1.36 40.30 -22.12
C SER A 242 2.20 41.35 -22.82
#